data_AF-A0A940C6E7-F1
#
_entry.id   AF-A0A940C6E7-F1
#
_cell.length_a   1.000
_cell.length_b   1.000
_cell.length_c   1.000
_cell.angle_alpha   90.00
_cell.angle_beta   90.00
_cell.angle_gamma   90.00
#
_symmetry.space_group_name_H-M   'P 1'
#
loop_
_entity.id
_entity.type
_entity.pdbx_description
1 polymer ?
#
loop_
_entity_poly.entity_id
_entity_poly.type
_entity_poly.pdbx_seq_one_letter_code
_entity_poly.pdbx_strand_id
1 'polypeptide(L)'
;MFDLNNLDSIQIGLASPEQIHAWSHGEVTKPETINYRTLKPERDGLFCERIFGPTKDWECNCGKYKRVRNKGIVCDKCGVEVTRAKVRRERMGHIELAAPVSHIWYFKGIPSHIGTLLELTPRALERVLYFAAYIVLDPGKTKLAKMQVITDREYHEALDEYPPIDGVDQFRVGMGAEAIKELLQELDLDAISATLRSEIRTLGEKEGNRETEGQKLQKAIKRLEVVEAFRMSGNKPEWMILDVVPVIPPELRSMVQLDGGRFATSDLNDLYRRIINRNNRLKRLLELGAPDIIVRNEKRMLQEAVDALIDNGRRGRAVTGPGNRPLKSLSEMLRGKQGRFRQNLLGKRVDYSGRSVIVVGPELKLHQCGLPKGMALEL
;
A
#
# COMPACT_ATOMS: atom_id res chain seq x y z
N MET A 1 -16.67 11.96 -16.60
CA MET A 1 -15.55 12.88 -16.31
C MET A 1 -16.06 13.76 -15.18
N PHE A 2 -15.65 13.50 -13.95
CA PHE A 2 -16.11 14.28 -12.80
C PHE A 2 -15.46 15.67 -12.87
N ASP A 3 -16.26 16.71 -13.12
CA ASP A 3 -15.80 18.09 -13.01
C ASP A 3 -15.68 18.42 -11.53
N LEU A 4 -14.45 18.51 -11.03
CA LEU A 4 -14.09 18.74 -9.62
C LEU A 4 -14.38 20.17 -9.13
N ASN A 5 -15.20 20.94 -9.85
CA ASN A 5 -15.42 22.37 -9.59
C ASN A 5 -16.45 22.66 -8.49
N ASN A 6 -17.15 21.65 -7.96
CA ASN A 6 -18.06 21.76 -6.82
C ASN A 6 -17.82 20.61 -5.83
N LEU A 7 -16.81 20.74 -4.97
CA LEU A 7 -16.58 19.83 -3.85
C LEU A 7 -16.54 20.63 -2.56
N ASP A 8 -17.53 20.41 -1.68
CA ASP A 8 -17.64 21.10 -0.38
C ASP A 8 -16.76 20.44 0.69
N SER A 9 -16.48 19.14 0.57
CA SER A 9 -15.65 18.40 1.52
C SER A 9 -14.91 17.23 0.88
N ILE A 10 -13.81 16.83 1.51
CA ILE A 10 -13.01 15.66 1.13
C ILE A 10 -12.94 14.74 2.34
N GLN A 11 -13.26 13.46 2.14
CA GLN A 11 -13.18 12.43 3.15
C GLN A 11 -12.09 11.40 2.79
N ILE A 12 -11.47 10.83 3.82
CA ILE A 12 -10.55 9.70 3.69
C ILE A 12 -11.11 8.50 4.46
N GLY A 13 -10.98 7.32 3.89
CA GLY A 13 -11.43 6.05 4.47
C GLY A 13 -10.48 4.91 4.11
N LEU A 14 -10.69 3.75 4.73
CA LEU A 14 -9.98 2.53 4.35
C LEU A 14 -10.58 1.98 3.04
N ALA A 15 -9.71 1.52 2.15
CA ALA A 15 -10.14 0.90 0.91
C ALA A 15 -10.39 -0.59 1.16
N SER A 16 -11.62 -1.05 0.96
CA SER A 16 -11.92 -2.48 0.94
C SER A 16 -11.35 -3.15 -0.32
N PRO A 17 -11.10 -4.47 -0.31
CA PRO A 17 -10.68 -5.21 -1.50
C PRO A 17 -11.64 -5.01 -2.69
N GLU A 18 -12.95 -4.99 -2.43
CA GLU A 18 -14.00 -4.75 -3.42
C GLU A 18 -13.88 -3.35 -4.06
N GLN A 19 -13.61 -2.31 -3.26
CA GLN A 19 -13.36 -0.96 -3.79
C GLN A 19 -12.09 -0.90 -4.64
N ILE A 20 -11.03 -1.60 -4.25
CA ILE A 20 -9.79 -1.67 -5.04
C ILE A 20 -10.05 -2.33 -6.40
N HIS A 21 -10.85 -3.40 -6.45
CA HIS A 21 -11.28 -3.99 -7.72
C HIS A 21 -12.13 -3.04 -8.55
N ALA A 22 -13.04 -2.29 -7.92
CA ALA A 22 -13.90 -1.32 -8.62
C ALA A 22 -13.11 -0.18 -9.28
N TRP A 23 -11.99 0.26 -8.70
CA TRP A 23 -11.10 1.25 -9.31
C TRP A 23 -10.27 0.66 -10.46
N SER A 24 -10.10 -0.65 -10.46
CA SER A 24 -9.21 -1.33 -11.37
C SER A 24 -9.83 -1.57 -12.73
N HIS A 25 -9.05 -1.33 -13.77
CA HIS A 25 -9.43 -1.62 -15.16
C HIS A 25 -8.83 -2.94 -15.66
N GLY A 26 -8.11 -3.68 -14.80
CA GLY A 26 -7.56 -4.99 -15.10
C GLY A 26 -6.43 -5.42 -14.17
N GLU A 27 -6.20 -6.72 -14.12
CA GLU A 27 -5.12 -7.34 -13.35
C GLU A 27 -3.80 -7.28 -14.12
N VAL A 28 -2.72 -6.89 -13.44
CA VAL A 28 -1.35 -6.95 -13.94
C VAL A 28 -0.72 -8.26 -13.47
N THR A 29 -0.58 -9.21 -14.39
CA THR A 29 -0.06 -10.55 -14.07
C THR A 29 1.44 -10.67 -14.32
N LYS A 30 1.98 -9.91 -15.28
CA LYS A 30 3.38 -10.05 -15.68
C LYS A 30 4.25 -8.85 -15.30
N PRO A 31 5.53 -9.06 -14.95
CA PRO A 31 6.43 -8.00 -14.50
C PRO A 31 7.01 -7.18 -15.65
N GLU A 32 6.81 -7.58 -16.92
CA GLU A 32 7.40 -6.88 -18.05
C GLU A 32 6.78 -5.50 -18.25
N THR A 33 7.57 -4.60 -18.84
CA THR A 33 7.19 -3.20 -19.06
C THR A 33 6.92 -2.95 -20.54
N ILE A 34 8.00 -2.87 -21.32
CA ILE A 34 7.98 -2.64 -22.76
C ILE A 34 8.86 -3.68 -23.45
N ASN A 35 8.53 -3.99 -24.69
CA ASN A 35 9.33 -4.85 -25.54
C ASN A 35 10.61 -4.12 -25.97
N TYR A 36 11.77 -4.74 -25.77
CA TYR A 36 13.07 -4.11 -26.08
C TYR A 36 13.29 -3.83 -27.58
N ARG A 37 12.66 -4.58 -28.49
CA ARG A 37 12.81 -4.37 -29.94
C ARG A 37 11.80 -3.38 -30.49
N THR A 38 10.53 -3.57 -30.13
CA THR A 38 9.42 -2.79 -30.73
C THR A 38 9.07 -1.53 -29.94
N LEU A 39 9.60 -1.39 -28.72
CA LEU A 39 9.28 -0.32 -27.76
C LEU A 39 7.79 -0.23 -27.42
N LYS A 40 7.00 -1.25 -27.79
CA LYS A 40 5.57 -1.33 -27.48
C LYS A 40 5.36 -1.90 -26.08
N PRO A 41 4.33 -1.46 -25.34
CA PRO A 41 3.98 -2.06 -24.07
C PRO A 41 3.65 -3.55 -24.19
N GLU A 42 4.14 -4.33 -23.24
CA GLU A 42 3.86 -5.77 -23.17
C GLU A 42 2.42 -6.05 -22.72
N ARG A 43 1.86 -7.17 -23.19
CA ARG A 43 0.50 -7.59 -22.82
C ARG A 43 0.49 -8.11 -21.38
N ASP A 44 -0.49 -7.64 -20.61
CA ASP A 44 -0.68 -7.92 -19.18
C ASP A 44 0.49 -7.50 -18.27
N GLY A 45 1.41 -6.69 -18.82
CA GLY A 45 2.52 -6.08 -18.09
C GLY A 45 2.17 -4.75 -17.44
N LEU A 46 3.17 -4.13 -16.80
CA LEU A 46 3.03 -2.88 -16.05
C LEU A 46 2.63 -1.66 -16.90
N PHE A 47 2.79 -1.72 -18.23
CA PHE A 47 2.41 -0.62 -19.13
C PHE A 47 1.29 -1.00 -20.10
N CYS A 48 0.63 -2.14 -19.88
CA CYS A 48 -0.33 -2.75 -20.79
C CYS A 48 -1.42 -1.77 -21.24
N GLU A 49 -1.58 -1.62 -22.56
CA GLU A 49 -2.57 -0.70 -23.14
C GLU A 49 -4.01 -1.17 -22.94
N ARG A 50 -4.24 -2.47 -22.76
CA ARG A 50 -5.57 -3.03 -22.47
C ARG A 50 -6.09 -2.54 -21.11
N ILE A 51 -5.21 -2.51 -20.11
CA ILE A 51 -5.54 -2.14 -18.73
C ILE A 51 -5.59 -0.62 -18.58
N PHE A 52 -4.51 0.05 -19.00
CA PHE A 52 -4.33 1.48 -18.71
C PHE A 52 -4.85 2.40 -19.82
N GLY A 53 -5.18 1.88 -21.01
CA GLY A 53 -5.61 2.65 -22.17
C GLY A 53 -4.52 2.84 -23.24
N PRO A 54 -4.85 3.44 -24.40
CA PRO A 54 -3.96 3.50 -25.56
C PRO A 54 -2.81 4.51 -25.39
N THR A 55 -1.63 4.22 -25.94
CA THR A 55 -0.48 5.15 -25.90
C THR A 55 -0.66 6.35 -26.84
N LYS A 56 -1.44 6.20 -27.91
CA LYS A 56 -1.73 7.23 -28.90
C LYS A 56 -3.21 7.59 -28.89
N ASP A 57 -3.52 8.86 -29.16
CA ASP A 57 -4.90 9.32 -29.22
C ASP A 57 -5.67 8.65 -30.36
N TRP A 58 -6.84 8.07 -30.03
CA TRP A 58 -7.77 7.48 -30.99
C TRP A 58 -7.17 6.37 -31.86
N GLU A 59 -6.16 5.66 -31.36
CA GLU A 59 -5.51 4.54 -32.04
C GLU A 59 -5.29 3.37 -31.07
N CYS A 60 -5.66 2.17 -31.51
CA CYS A 60 -5.38 0.93 -30.77
C CYS A 60 -3.96 0.40 -31.05
N ASN A 61 -3.39 -0.43 -30.17
CA ASN A 61 -2.02 -0.98 -30.28
C ASN A 61 -1.66 -1.59 -31.65
N CYS A 62 -2.60 -2.34 -32.23
CA CYS A 62 -2.41 -3.06 -33.49
C CYS A 62 -2.63 -2.19 -34.72
N GLY A 63 -3.19 -0.99 -34.57
CA GLY A 63 -3.51 -0.09 -35.66
C GLY A 63 -4.72 -0.49 -36.52
N LYS A 64 -5.50 -1.52 -36.14
CA LYS A 64 -6.75 -1.91 -36.84
C LYS A 64 -7.77 -0.77 -36.82
N TYR A 65 -8.03 -0.24 -35.63
CA TYR A 65 -8.90 0.91 -35.42
C TYR A 65 -8.08 2.17 -35.20
N LYS A 66 -8.29 3.16 -36.07
CA LYS A 66 -7.66 4.49 -36.04
C LYS A 66 -8.71 5.57 -36.25
N ARG A 67 -8.39 6.79 -35.80
CA ARG A 67 -9.20 8.03 -35.91
C ARG A 67 -10.40 8.06 -34.97
N VAL A 68 -10.89 9.27 -34.73
CA VAL A 68 -11.96 9.60 -33.78
C VAL A 68 -13.28 8.85 -34.06
N ARG A 69 -13.53 8.45 -35.31
CA ARG A 69 -14.73 7.69 -35.71
C ARG A 69 -14.96 6.40 -34.92
N ASN A 70 -13.89 5.78 -34.45
CA ASN A 70 -13.93 4.50 -33.73
C ASN A 70 -13.94 4.69 -32.20
N LYS A 71 -14.31 5.88 -31.71
CA LYS A 71 -14.33 6.22 -30.28
C LYS A 71 -15.15 5.20 -29.48
N GLY A 72 -14.56 4.68 -28.40
CA GLY A 72 -15.23 3.75 -27.49
C GLY A 72 -15.30 2.30 -27.98
N ILE A 73 -14.80 2.00 -29.18
CA ILE A 73 -14.71 0.62 -29.67
C ILE A 73 -13.51 -0.07 -29.02
N VAL A 74 -13.74 -1.25 -28.45
CA VAL A 74 -12.68 -2.15 -27.95
C VAL A 74 -12.20 -3.02 -29.10
N CYS A 75 -10.88 -3.06 -29.34
CA CYS A 75 -10.34 -3.80 -30.46
C CYS A 75 -10.35 -5.32 -30.24
N ASP A 76 -10.97 -6.10 -31.13
CA ASP A 76 -11.01 -7.58 -31.02
C ASP A 76 -9.62 -8.24 -31.03
N LYS A 77 -8.62 -7.64 -31.71
CA LYS A 77 -7.28 -8.22 -31.82
C LYS A 77 -6.41 -7.96 -30.60
N CYS A 78 -6.43 -6.73 -30.07
CA CYS A 78 -5.53 -6.33 -28.98
C CYS A 78 -6.22 -6.02 -27.64
N GLY A 79 -7.56 -6.00 -27.60
CA GLY A 79 -8.36 -5.65 -26.43
C GLY A 79 -8.24 -4.20 -25.99
N VAL A 80 -7.58 -3.33 -26.77
CA VAL A 80 -7.37 -1.92 -26.41
C VAL A 80 -8.58 -1.11 -26.85
N GLU A 81 -9.11 -0.33 -25.92
CA GLU A 81 -10.17 0.63 -26.15
C GLU A 81 -9.63 1.87 -26.88
N VAL A 82 -10.35 2.32 -27.92
CA VAL A 82 -9.98 3.51 -28.69
C VAL A 82 -10.48 4.77 -27.97
N THR A 83 -9.60 5.36 -27.16
CA THR A 83 -9.83 6.60 -26.40
C THR A 83 -8.67 7.59 -26.56
N ARG A 84 -8.73 8.71 -25.83
CA ARG A 84 -7.57 9.61 -25.67
C ARG A 84 -6.53 8.93 -24.78
N ALA A 85 -5.25 9.21 -25.02
CA ALA A 85 -4.13 8.71 -24.22
C ALA A 85 -4.14 9.25 -22.78
N LYS A 86 -4.75 10.42 -22.55
CA LYS A 86 -4.91 11.05 -21.22
C LYS A 86 -5.49 10.09 -20.16
N VAL A 87 -6.31 9.12 -20.55
CA VAL A 87 -6.88 8.13 -19.61
C VAL A 87 -5.79 7.30 -18.92
N ARG A 88 -4.60 7.17 -19.52
CA ARG A 88 -3.43 6.47 -18.93
C ARG A 88 -2.87 7.14 -17.69
N ARG A 89 -3.30 8.37 -17.39
CA ARG A 89 -3.00 9.08 -16.15
C ARG A 89 -4.01 8.79 -15.03
N GLU A 90 -5.19 8.30 -15.39
CA GLU A 90 -6.34 8.17 -14.49
C GLU A 90 -6.66 6.70 -14.18
N ARG A 91 -6.51 5.79 -15.15
CA ARG A 91 -6.84 4.36 -15.00
C ARG A 91 -5.84 3.64 -14.11
N MET A 92 -6.34 2.97 -13.08
CA MET A 92 -5.56 2.10 -12.20
C MET A 92 -5.65 0.64 -12.62
N GLY A 93 -4.62 -0.14 -12.26
CA GLY A 93 -4.63 -1.60 -12.34
C GLY A 93 -4.63 -2.20 -10.94
N HIS A 94 -4.69 -3.52 -10.83
CA HIS A 94 -4.50 -4.23 -9.56
C HIS A 94 -3.60 -5.45 -9.72
N ILE A 95 -3.06 -5.94 -8.61
CA ILE A 95 -2.34 -7.21 -8.50
C ILE A 95 -3.07 -8.05 -7.46
N GLU A 96 -3.50 -9.24 -7.86
CA GLU A 96 -4.10 -10.22 -6.96
C GLU A 96 -3.02 -10.98 -6.21
N LEU A 97 -2.95 -10.81 -4.88
CA LEU A 97 -1.93 -11.48 -4.07
C LEU A 97 -2.28 -12.95 -3.84
N ALA A 98 -1.27 -13.80 -3.89
CA ALA A 98 -1.41 -15.24 -3.65
C ALA A 98 -1.61 -15.58 -2.16
N ALA A 99 -1.19 -14.68 -1.28
CA ALA A 99 -1.40 -14.73 0.16
C ALA A 99 -1.65 -13.31 0.67
N PRO A 100 -2.51 -13.12 1.67
CA PRO A 100 -2.75 -11.80 2.24
C PRO A 100 -1.49 -11.22 2.87
N VAL A 101 -1.37 -9.90 2.84
CA VAL A 101 -0.18 -9.16 3.28
C VAL A 101 -0.61 -8.01 4.19
N SER A 102 0.04 -7.87 5.35
CA SER A 102 -0.29 -6.78 6.27
C SER A 102 0.19 -5.43 5.75
N HIS A 103 -0.63 -4.40 5.83
CA HIS A 103 -0.22 -3.07 5.40
C HIS A 103 0.69 -2.40 6.45
N ILE A 104 1.91 -2.05 6.06
CA ILE A 104 2.98 -1.59 6.96
C ILE A 104 2.62 -0.44 7.89
N TRP A 105 1.80 0.51 7.43
CA TRP A 105 1.41 1.65 8.27
C TRP A 105 0.61 1.25 9.51
N TYR A 106 -0.19 0.18 9.47
CA TYR A 106 -1.08 -0.16 10.58
C TYR A 106 -0.42 -1.04 11.66
N PHE A 107 0.65 -1.76 11.34
CA PHE A 107 1.40 -2.54 12.34
C PHE A 107 2.70 -1.87 12.80
N LYS A 108 3.39 -1.10 11.94
CA LYS A 108 4.56 -0.26 12.33
C LYS A 108 4.19 1.20 12.62
N GLY A 109 2.89 1.53 12.59
CA GLY A 109 2.36 2.81 13.07
C GLY A 109 2.72 3.06 14.54
N ILE A 110 2.86 4.32 14.92
CA ILE A 110 2.86 4.72 16.32
C ILE A 110 1.60 5.59 16.50
N PRO A 111 0.52 5.08 17.11
CA PRO A 111 0.34 3.72 17.65
C PRO A 111 0.11 2.65 16.55
N SER A 112 0.34 1.37 16.88
CA SER A 112 0.07 0.24 15.98
C SER A 112 -1.40 -0.18 16.10
N HIS A 113 -2.25 0.20 15.15
CA HIS A 113 -3.70 -0.07 15.20
C HIS A 113 -4.02 -1.58 15.32
N ILE A 114 -3.33 -2.43 14.53
CA ILE A 114 -3.51 -3.89 14.62
C ILE A 114 -3.09 -4.41 15.99
N GLY A 115 -1.93 -3.95 16.49
CA GLY A 115 -1.42 -4.36 17.80
C GLY A 115 -2.34 -3.91 18.95
N THR A 116 -2.91 -2.72 18.87
CA THR A 116 -3.85 -2.21 19.87
C THR A 116 -5.15 -3.01 19.88
N LEU A 117 -5.70 -3.38 18.71
CA LEU A 117 -6.93 -4.17 18.62
C LEU A 117 -6.78 -5.58 19.21
N LEU A 118 -5.68 -6.26 18.85
CA LEU A 118 -5.36 -7.62 19.29
C LEU A 118 -4.61 -7.69 20.64
N GLU A 119 -4.41 -6.54 21.29
CA GLU A 119 -3.63 -6.40 22.54
C GLU A 119 -2.17 -6.89 22.49
N LEU A 120 -1.62 -7.00 21.29
CA LEU A 120 -0.25 -7.44 21.05
C LEU A 120 0.73 -6.28 21.10
N THR A 121 1.94 -6.56 21.60
CA THR A 121 3.05 -5.61 21.44
C THR A 121 3.48 -5.53 19.97
N PRO A 122 3.96 -4.37 19.47
CA PRO A 122 4.39 -4.22 18.08
C PRO A 122 5.48 -5.24 17.68
N ARG A 123 6.36 -5.61 18.63
CA ARG A 123 7.40 -6.63 18.42
C ARG A 123 6.83 -8.03 18.29
N ALA A 124 5.84 -8.39 19.12
CA ALA A 124 5.19 -9.69 19.03
C ALA A 124 4.41 -9.83 17.71
N LEU A 125 3.65 -8.80 17.33
CA LEU A 125 2.93 -8.75 16.06
C LEU A 125 3.88 -8.88 14.86
N GLU A 126 5.01 -8.18 14.88
CA GLU A 126 6.04 -8.31 13.85
C GLU A 126 6.57 -9.74 13.72
N ARG A 127 6.86 -10.41 14.84
CA ARG A 127 7.34 -11.80 14.82
C ARG A 127 6.33 -12.75 14.17
N VAL A 128 5.04 -12.56 14.42
CA VAL A 128 3.98 -13.37 13.80
C VAL A 128 3.89 -13.09 12.30
N LEU A 129 3.85 -11.81 11.90
CA LEU A 129 3.72 -11.41 10.49
C LEU A 129 4.87 -11.90 9.60
N TYR A 130 6.10 -11.95 10.12
CA TYR A 130 7.28 -12.41 9.38
C TYR A 130 7.64 -13.88 9.64
N PHE A 131 6.67 -14.70 10.07
CA PHE A 131 6.82 -16.16 10.22
C PHE A 131 7.93 -16.57 11.20
N ALA A 132 8.16 -15.79 12.26
CA ALA A 132 9.15 -16.09 13.30
C ALA A 132 8.53 -16.58 14.62
N ALA A 133 7.22 -16.46 14.79
CA ALA A 133 6.45 -16.95 15.93
C ALA A 133 5.03 -17.32 15.49
N TYR A 134 4.39 -18.21 16.24
CA TYR A 134 2.99 -18.57 16.03
C TYR A 134 2.09 -17.73 16.95
N ILE A 135 0.83 -17.58 16.55
CA ILE A 135 -0.22 -17.02 17.37
C ILE A 135 -1.32 -18.05 17.56
N VAL A 136 -1.81 -18.21 18.79
CA VAL A 136 -2.91 -19.12 19.12
C VAL A 136 -4.21 -18.53 18.58
N LEU A 137 -4.81 -19.23 17.61
CA LEU A 137 -6.10 -18.89 17.01
C LEU A 137 -7.24 -19.45 17.86
N ASP A 138 -7.13 -20.73 18.20
CA ASP A 138 -8.09 -21.42 19.08
C ASP A 138 -7.32 -22.21 20.16
N PRO A 139 -7.45 -21.84 21.44
CA PRO A 139 -6.79 -22.56 22.52
C PRO A 139 -7.44 -23.93 22.85
N GLY A 140 -8.67 -24.19 22.38
CA GLY A 140 -9.39 -25.44 22.68
C GLY A 140 -9.50 -25.70 24.19
N LYS A 141 -9.10 -26.90 24.63
CA LYS A 141 -9.11 -27.32 26.05
C LYS A 141 -7.74 -27.17 26.75
N THR A 142 -6.79 -26.51 26.11
CA THR A 142 -5.41 -26.38 26.62
C THR A 142 -5.27 -25.23 27.61
N LYS A 143 -4.11 -25.12 28.26
CA LYS A 143 -3.75 -23.97 29.11
C LYS A 143 -3.38 -22.71 28.32
N LEU A 144 -3.33 -22.78 26.98
CA LEU A 144 -2.95 -21.66 26.13
C LEU A 144 -4.05 -20.59 26.13
N ALA A 145 -3.68 -19.33 26.01
CA ALA A 145 -4.63 -18.24 25.85
C ALA A 145 -4.81 -17.91 24.36
N LYS A 146 -6.04 -17.53 23.96
CA LYS A 146 -6.27 -16.99 22.62
C LYS A 146 -5.45 -15.72 22.41
N MET A 147 -4.92 -15.52 21.20
CA MET A 147 -3.98 -14.43 20.85
C MET A 147 -2.63 -14.48 21.58
N GLN A 148 -2.33 -15.55 22.32
CA GLN A 148 -0.99 -15.76 22.86
C GLN A 148 0.00 -16.00 21.72
N VAL A 149 1.12 -15.29 21.75
CA VAL A 149 2.22 -15.52 20.80
C VAL A 149 3.18 -16.53 21.41
N ILE A 150 3.41 -17.61 20.70
CA ILE A 150 4.30 -18.70 21.12
C ILE A 150 5.45 -18.86 20.13
N THR A 151 6.62 -19.24 20.64
CA THR A 151 7.80 -19.54 19.84
C THR A 151 7.72 -20.93 19.22
N ASP A 152 8.59 -21.21 18.24
CA ASP A 152 8.65 -22.55 17.63
C ASP A 152 8.95 -23.65 18.66
N ARG A 153 9.82 -23.35 19.64
CA ARG A 153 10.11 -24.29 20.73
C ARG A 153 8.88 -24.52 21.63
N GLU A 154 8.23 -23.46 22.07
CA GLU A 154 7.00 -23.55 22.90
C GLU A 154 5.87 -24.26 22.15
N TYR A 155 5.80 -24.12 20.82
CA TYR A 155 4.85 -24.84 20.00
C TYR A 155 5.08 -26.36 20.03
N HIS A 156 6.34 -26.81 19.89
CA HIS A 156 6.66 -28.24 20.02
C HIS A 156 6.43 -28.75 21.45
N GLU A 157 6.80 -27.98 22.47
CA GLU A 157 6.51 -28.33 23.88
C GLU A 157 4.99 -28.45 24.13
N ALA A 158 4.18 -27.58 23.53
CA ALA A 158 2.72 -27.65 23.62
C ALA A 158 2.13 -28.85 22.86
N LEU A 159 2.71 -29.24 21.72
CA LEU A 159 2.34 -30.47 21.01
C LEU A 159 2.66 -31.73 21.83
N ASP A 160 3.77 -31.72 22.57
CA ASP A 160 4.15 -32.82 23.45
C ASP A 160 3.24 -32.91 24.69
N GLU A 161 2.84 -31.76 25.28
CA GLU A 161 1.92 -31.73 26.42
C GLU A 161 0.46 -32.07 26.02
N TYR A 162 0.03 -31.63 24.83
CA TYR A 162 -1.33 -31.82 24.31
C TYR A 162 -1.31 -32.57 22.97
N PRO A 163 -1.04 -33.89 22.99
CA PRO A 163 -0.98 -34.68 21.76
C PRO A 163 -2.35 -34.73 21.07
N PRO A 164 -2.40 -34.86 19.73
CA PRO A 164 -3.66 -34.94 18.99
C PRO A 164 -4.55 -36.09 19.49
N ILE A 165 -5.84 -35.82 19.66
CA ILE A 165 -6.84 -36.84 20.03
C ILE A 165 -7.59 -37.20 18.74
N ASP A 166 -7.62 -38.49 18.39
CA ASP A 166 -8.27 -38.99 17.16
C ASP A 166 -7.78 -38.32 15.85
N GLY A 167 -6.51 -37.90 15.82
CA GLY A 167 -5.91 -37.23 14.67
C GLY A 167 -6.29 -35.75 14.53
N VAL A 168 -6.97 -35.18 15.52
CA VAL A 168 -7.33 -33.75 15.57
C VAL A 168 -6.48 -33.04 16.60
N ASP A 169 -5.84 -31.94 16.18
CA ASP A 169 -5.06 -31.09 17.08
C ASP A 169 -5.97 -30.49 18.16
N GLN A 170 -5.52 -30.51 19.42
CA GLN A 170 -6.31 -30.00 20.55
C GLN A 170 -6.39 -28.46 20.58
N PHE A 171 -5.50 -27.79 19.86
CA PHE A 171 -5.42 -26.33 19.76
C PHE A 171 -4.97 -25.96 18.34
N ARG A 172 -5.35 -24.77 17.88
CA ARG A 172 -4.99 -24.27 16.54
C ARG A 172 -4.12 -23.03 16.65
N VAL A 173 -3.01 -23.05 15.94
CA VAL A 173 -2.10 -21.91 15.82
C VAL A 173 -1.93 -21.50 14.37
N GLY A 174 -1.62 -20.23 14.16
CA GLY A 174 -1.36 -19.66 12.85
C GLY A 174 -0.09 -18.83 12.83
N MET A 175 0.39 -18.53 11.63
CA MET A 175 1.48 -17.56 11.40
C MET A 175 1.13 -16.62 10.25
N GLY A 176 1.87 -15.51 10.17
CA GLY A 176 1.78 -14.58 9.05
C GLY A 176 0.52 -13.72 9.08
N ALA A 177 0.29 -13.03 7.97
CA ALA A 177 -0.85 -12.12 7.82
C ALA A 177 -2.20 -12.85 7.73
N GLU A 178 -2.23 -14.13 7.31
CA GLU A 178 -3.45 -14.96 7.28
C GLU A 178 -4.04 -15.13 8.68
N ALA A 179 -3.20 -15.54 9.64
CA ALA A 179 -3.60 -15.72 11.04
C ALA A 179 -4.07 -14.41 11.67
N ILE A 180 -3.39 -13.29 11.38
CA ILE A 180 -3.80 -11.97 11.87
C ILE A 180 -5.13 -11.54 11.25
N LYS A 181 -5.34 -11.80 9.95
CA LYS A 181 -6.59 -11.48 9.27
C LYS A 181 -7.77 -12.22 9.88
N GLU A 182 -7.61 -13.52 10.13
CA GLU A 182 -8.62 -14.36 10.77
C GLU A 182 -8.98 -13.83 12.16
N LEU A 183 -7.98 -13.54 13.00
CA LEU A 183 -8.22 -12.95 14.32
C LEU A 183 -8.94 -11.60 14.26
N LEU A 184 -8.67 -10.78 13.24
CA LEU A 184 -9.35 -9.50 13.05
C LEU A 184 -10.81 -9.66 12.59
N GLN A 185 -11.11 -10.70 11.79
CA GLN A 185 -12.47 -11.00 11.32
C GLN A 185 -13.37 -11.51 12.44
N GLU A 186 -12.80 -12.19 13.44
CA GLU A 186 -13.53 -12.70 14.61
C GLU A 186 -13.84 -11.62 15.67
N LEU A 187 -13.31 -10.40 15.53
CA LEU A 187 -13.52 -9.35 16.52
C LEU A 187 -14.95 -8.78 16.46
N ASP A 188 -15.68 -8.92 17.56
CA ASP A 188 -16.91 -8.16 17.80
C ASP A 188 -16.57 -6.80 18.45
N LEU A 189 -16.58 -5.74 17.63
CA LEU A 189 -16.27 -4.39 18.08
C LEU A 189 -17.29 -3.84 19.09
N ASP A 190 -18.56 -4.24 19.00
CA ASP A 190 -19.61 -3.79 19.91
C ASP A 190 -19.42 -4.39 21.30
N ALA A 191 -19.16 -5.70 21.35
CA ALA A 191 -18.84 -6.39 22.60
C ALA A 191 -17.56 -5.83 23.24
N ILE A 192 -16.48 -5.66 22.45
CA ILE A 192 -15.21 -5.12 22.94
C ILE A 192 -15.40 -3.69 23.49
N SER A 193 -16.17 -2.84 22.81
CA SER A 193 -16.46 -1.49 23.31
C SER A 193 -17.18 -1.52 24.67
N ALA A 194 -18.21 -2.37 24.81
CA ALA A 194 -18.96 -2.51 26.05
C ALA A 194 -18.06 -2.97 27.21
N THR A 195 -17.21 -3.98 26.96
CA THR A 195 -16.24 -4.49 27.94
C THR A 195 -15.25 -3.39 28.34
N LEU A 196 -14.63 -2.70 27.38
CA LEU A 196 -13.65 -1.64 27.66
C LEU A 196 -14.26 -0.46 28.42
N ARG A 197 -15.48 -0.05 28.08
CA ARG A 197 -16.19 1.01 28.84
C ARG A 197 -16.44 0.60 30.29
N SER A 198 -16.76 -0.68 30.54
CA SER A 198 -16.91 -1.19 31.91
C SER A 198 -15.58 -1.24 32.66
N GLU A 199 -14.52 -1.70 32.00
CA GLU A 199 -13.17 -1.78 32.56
C GLU A 199 -12.66 -0.39 32.96
N ILE A 200 -12.80 0.60 32.07
CA ILE A 200 -12.41 1.99 32.33
C ILE A 200 -13.15 2.57 33.54
N ARG A 201 -14.46 2.32 33.69
CA ARG A 201 -15.22 2.76 34.88
C ARG A 201 -14.68 2.12 36.16
N THR A 202 -14.48 0.80 36.16
CA THR A 202 -13.97 0.09 37.35
C THR A 202 -12.55 0.48 37.72
N LEU A 203 -11.71 0.84 36.73
CA LEU A 203 -10.35 1.31 36.95
C LEU A 203 -10.33 2.76 37.43
N GLY A 204 -11.19 3.62 36.91
CA GLY A 204 -11.33 5.02 37.35
C GLY A 204 -11.83 5.14 38.79
N GLU A 205 -12.73 4.26 39.24
CA GLU A 205 -13.21 4.23 40.63
C GLU A 205 -12.14 3.76 41.62
N LYS A 206 -11.15 2.99 41.15
CA LYS A 206 -10.03 2.47 41.96
C LYS A 206 -8.82 3.40 42.01
N GLU A 207 -8.88 4.57 41.36
CA GLU A 207 -7.79 5.55 41.34
C GLU A 207 -7.52 6.12 42.74
N GLY A 208 -6.65 5.39 43.46
CA GLY A 208 -6.36 5.69 44.84
C GLY A 208 -4.93 5.49 45.29
N ASN A 209 -3.97 4.90 44.53
CA ASN A 209 -2.49 4.99 44.81
C ASN A 209 -1.53 4.07 43.99
N ARG A 210 -1.78 3.69 42.72
CA ARG A 210 -0.84 2.80 41.99
C ARG A 210 -0.54 3.22 40.54
N GLU A 211 0.73 3.53 40.25
CA GLU A 211 1.22 3.87 38.90
C GLU A 211 0.89 2.78 37.85
N THR A 212 0.87 1.52 38.25
CA THR A 212 0.54 0.37 37.39
C THR A 212 -0.93 0.34 36.94
N GLU A 213 -1.85 0.86 37.74
CA GLU A 213 -3.27 0.94 37.39
C GLU A 213 -3.52 2.08 36.40
N GLY A 214 -2.80 3.21 36.54
CA GLY A 214 -2.83 4.30 35.58
C GLY A 214 -2.35 3.90 34.17
N GLN A 215 -1.31 3.06 34.07
CA GLN A 215 -0.84 2.55 32.78
C GLN A 215 -1.87 1.63 32.09
N LYS A 216 -2.56 0.78 32.87
CA LYS A 216 -3.64 -0.09 32.35
C LYS A 216 -4.82 0.74 31.86
N LEU A 217 -5.23 1.74 32.63
CA LEU A 217 -6.29 2.67 32.26
C LEU A 217 -5.97 3.38 30.94
N GLN A 218 -4.75 3.93 30.79
CA GLN A 218 -4.33 4.58 29.55
C GLN A 218 -4.32 3.64 28.35
N LYS A 219 -3.93 2.37 28.54
CA LYS A 219 -3.96 1.35 27.47
C LYS A 219 -5.42 1.05 27.06
N ALA A 220 -6.31 0.89 28.03
CA ALA A 220 -7.73 0.63 27.79
C ALA A 220 -8.40 1.81 27.06
N ILE A 221 -8.11 3.06 27.45
CA ILE A 221 -8.61 4.26 26.77
C ILE A 221 -8.15 4.29 25.30
N LYS A 222 -6.85 4.13 25.04
CA LYS A 222 -6.30 4.09 23.67
C LYS A 222 -6.92 2.97 22.83
N ARG A 223 -7.21 1.82 23.44
CA ARG A 223 -7.89 0.71 22.75
C ARG A 223 -9.33 1.06 22.42
N LEU A 224 -10.07 1.64 23.38
CA LEU A 224 -11.44 2.09 23.16
C LEU A 224 -11.53 3.14 22.05
N GLU A 225 -10.59 4.11 22.02
CA GLU A 225 -10.51 5.11 20.94
C GLU A 225 -10.42 4.47 19.55
N VAL A 226 -9.55 3.47 19.39
CA VAL A 226 -9.39 2.76 18.11
C VAL A 226 -10.66 1.97 17.77
N VAL A 227 -11.26 1.27 18.73
CA VAL A 227 -12.48 0.47 18.53
C VAL A 227 -13.65 1.37 18.12
N GLU A 228 -13.86 2.48 18.83
CA GLU A 228 -14.91 3.46 18.48
C GLU A 228 -14.67 4.10 17.12
N ALA A 229 -13.42 4.38 16.74
CA ALA A 229 -13.11 4.90 15.41
C ALA A 229 -13.52 3.92 14.29
N PHE A 230 -13.32 2.61 14.48
CA PHE A 230 -13.79 1.59 13.52
C PHE A 230 -15.33 1.50 13.50
N ARG A 231 -15.99 1.50 14.66
CA ARG A 231 -17.46 1.48 14.75
C ARG A 231 -18.10 2.69 14.06
N MET A 232 -17.59 3.89 14.32
CA MET A 232 -18.13 5.13 13.75
C MET A 232 -17.87 5.27 12.25
N SER A 233 -16.74 4.73 11.75
CA SER A 233 -16.39 4.84 10.33
C SER A 233 -17.01 3.74 9.45
N GLY A 234 -17.55 2.68 10.05
CA GLY A 234 -18.07 1.51 9.32
C GLY A 234 -16.99 0.70 8.59
N ASN A 235 -15.70 1.03 8.81
CA ASN A 235 -14.60 0.28 8.24
C ASN A 235 -14.45 -1.05 8.99
N LYS A 236 -14.07 -2.09 8.27
CA LYS A 236 -13.79 -3.38 8.90
C LYS A 236 -12.29 -3.51 9.25
N PRO A 237 -11.93 -4.02 10.46
CA PRO A 237 -10.53 -4.14 10.87
C PRO A 237 -9.67 -4.99 9.93
N GLU A 238 -10.23 -6.02 9.31
CA GLU A 238 -9.52 -6.92 8.39
C GLU A 238 -9.05 -6.23 7.11
N TRP A 239 -9.60 -5.06 6.74
CA TRP A 239 -9.14 -4.29 5.57
C TRP A 239 -7.73 -3.71 5.75
N MET A 240 -7.17 -3.74 6.96
CA MET A 240 -5.75 -3.43 7.19
C MET A 240 -4.82 -4.53 6.64
N ILE A 241 -5.35 -5.70 6.32
CA ILE A 241 -4.65 -6.78 5.63
C ILE A 241 -5.07 -6.75 4.15
N LEU A 242 -4.10 -6.58 3.26
CA LEU A 242 -4.30 -6.46 1.83
C LEU A 242 -4.37 -7.85 1.18
N ASP A 243 -5.48 -8.11 0.50
CA ASP A 243 -5.58 -9.21 -0.47
C ASP A 243 -5.17 -8.74 -1.87
N VAL A 244 -5.36 -7.46 -2.14
CA VAL A 244 -5.19 -6.85 -3.46
C VAL A 244 -4.36 -5.58 -3.34
N VAL A 245 -3.39 -5.41 -4.24
CA VAL A 245 -2.55 -4.21 -4.30
C VAL A 245 -2.89 -3.38 -5.54
N PRO A 246 -3.33 -2.12 -5.40
CA PRO A 246 -3.54 -1.25 -6.54
C PRO A 246 -2.22 -0.86 -7.22
N VAL A 247 -2.25 -0.83 -8.54
CA VAL A 247 -1.14 -0.39 -9.39
C VAL A 247 -1.44 1.00 -9.90
N ILE A 248 -0.58 1.96 -9.56
CA ILE A 248 -0.77 3.34 -9.99
C ILE A 248 -0.68 3.47 -11.54
N PRO A 249 -1.34 4.48 -12.13
CA PRO A 249 -1.33 4.71 -13.57
C PRO A 249 0.11 4.87 -14.13
N PRO A 250 0.40 4.35 -15.33
CA PRO A 250 1.75 4.33 -15.90
C PRO A 250 2.33 5.73 -16.15
N GLU A 251 1.52 6.75 -16.43
CA GLU A 251 2.03 8.12 -16.59
C GLU A 251 2.60 8.71 -15.29
N LEU A 252 2.13 8.25 -14.12
CA LEU A 252 2.67 8.68 -12.83
C LEU A 252 4.00 7.98 -12.49
N ARG A 253 4.34 6.91 -13.21
CA ARG A 253 5.57 6.11 -13.10
C ARG A 253 6.23 5.89 -14.46
N SER A 254 6.33 6.95 -15.24
CA SER A 254 6.77 6.91 -16.63
C SER A 254 8.15 6.28 -16.82
N MET A 255 8.33 5.66 -17.99
CA MET A 255 9.63 5.27 -18.52
C MET A 255 9.88 6.14 -19.75
N VAL A 256 10.94 6.94 -19.71
CA VAL A 256 11.27 7.90 -20.76
C VAL A 256 12.57 7.46 -21.43
N GLN A 257 12.56 7.42 -22.75
CA GLN A 257 13.75 7.17 -23.54
C GLN A 257 14.63 8.42 -23.53
N LEU A 258 15.90 8.26 -23.16
CA LEU A 258 16.93 9.27 -23.24
C LEU A 258 17.75 9.07 -24.52
N ASP A 259 18.53 10.09 -24.88
CA ASP A 259 19.48 10.02 -25.97
C ASP A 259 20.47 8.86 -25.77
N GLY A 260 20.82 8.19 -26.87
CA GLY A 260 21.68 6.99 -26.84
C GLY A 260 20.98 5.69 -26.43
N GLY A 261 19.64 5.63 -26.54
CA GLY A 261 18.87 4.39 -26.34
C GLY A 261 18.74 3.93 -24.89
N ARG A 262 19.09 4.80 -23.93
CA ARG A 262 18.93 4.55 -22.49
C ARG A 262 17.49 4.84 -22.08
N PHE A 263 17.04 4.21 -21.00
CA PHE A 263 15.73 4.46 -20.42
C PHE A 263 15.88 5.00 -18.99
N ALA A 264 15.21 6.12 -18.72
CA ALA A 264 15.00 6.60 -17.36
C ALA A 264 13.71 5.96 -16.82
N THR A 265 13.84 5.17 -15.76
CA THR A 265 12.73 4.46 -15.13
C THR A 265 12.41 5.01 -13.76
N SER A 266 11.13 5.10 -13.41
CA SER A 266 10.71 5.35 -12.03
C SER A 266 11.03 4.15 -11.12
N ASP A 267 11.56 4.44 -9.92
CA ASP A 267 11.86 3.44 -8.87
C ASP A 267 10.64 2.56 -8.53
N LEU A 268 9.42 3.10 -8.64
CA LEU A 268 8.19 2.35 -8.38
C LEU A 268 8.02 1.15 -9.31
N ASN A 269 8.47 1.24 -10.57
CA ASN A 269 8.37 0.13 -11.50
C ASN A 269 9.21 -1.06 -11.00
N ASP A 270 10.38 -0.83 -10.43
CA ASP A 270 11.21 -1.91 -9.88
C ASP A 270 10.59 -2.53 -8.63
N LEU A 271 9.95 -1.73 -7.77
CA LEU A 271 9.22 -2.22 -6.61
C LEU A 271 8.01 -3.07 -7.02
N TYR A 272 7.21 -2.62 -8.00
CA TYR A 272 6.11 -3.41 -8.55
C TYR A 272 6.60 -4.71 -9.20
N ARG A 273 7.69 -4.67 -9.98
CA ARG A 273 8.28 -5.88 -10.58
C ARG A 273 8.67 -6.90 -9.52
N ARG A 274 9.25 -6.47 -8.41
CA ARG A 274 9.60 -7.36 -7.29
C ARG A 274 8.36 -8.04 -6.72
N ILE A 275 7.28 -7.30 -6.47
CA ILE A 275 6.02 -7.87 -5.97
C ILE A 275 5.47 -8.91 -6.94
N ILE A 276 5.32 -8.56 -8.22
CA ILE A 276 4.75 -9.47 -9.23
C ILE A 276 5.59 -10.74 -9.36
N ASN A 277 6.93 -10.63 -9.37
CA ASN A 277 7.81 -11.78 -9.43
C ASN A 277 7.67 -12.71 -8.22
N ARG A 278 7.62 -12.14 -7.00
CA ARG A 278 7.44 -12.90 -5.75
C ARG A 278 6.06 -13.55 -5.69
N ASN A 279 5.04 -12.81 -6.09
CA ASN A 279 3.67 -13.29 -6.13
C ASN A 279 3.49 -14.47 -7.10
N ASN A 280 3.99 -14.33 -8.33
CA ASN A 280 3.93 -15.39 -9.34
C ASN A 280 4.73 -16.63 -8.93
N ARG A 281 5.88 -16.43 -8.26
CA ARG A 281 6.67 -17.51 -7.69
C ARG A 281 5.90 -18.24 -6.58
N LEU A 282 5.23 -17.50 -5.68
CA LEU A 282 4.41 -18.08 -4.62
C LEU A 282 3.23 -18.87 -5.19
N LYS A 283 2.49 -18.33 -6.19
CA LYS A 283 1.41 -19.07 -6.87
C LYS A 283 1.88 -20.43 -7.39
N ARG A 284 3.02 -20.45 -8.12
CA ARG A 284 3.62 -21.68 -8.64
C ARG A 284 4.03 -22.66 -7.54
N LEU A 285 4.59 -22.17 -6.42
CA LEU A 285 4.99 -23.03 -5.30
C LEU A 285 3.78 -23.69 -4.63
N LEU A 286 2.67 -22.97 -4.51
CA LEU A 286 1.42 -23.51 -3.98
C LEU A 286 0.81 -24.56 -4.92
N GLU A 287 0.79 -24.29 -6.23
CA GLU A 287 0.31 -25.24 -7.24
C GLU A 287 1.10 -26.56 -7.26
N LEU A 288 2.41 -26.48 -7.00
CA LEU A 288 3.29 -27.65 -6.97
C LEU A 288 3.29 -28.39 -5.62
N GLY A 289 2.55 -27.91 -4.61
CA GLY A 289 2.56 -28.50 -3.27
C GLY A 289 3.94 -28.44 -2.60
N ALA A 290 4.68 -27.34 -2.80
CA ALA A 290 6.02 -27.19 -2.24
C ALA A 290 6.00 -27.23 -0.69
N PRO A 291 7.08 -27.71 -0.03
CA PRO A 291 7.15 -27.77 1.42
C PRO A 291 6.90 -26.43 2.13
N ASP A 292 6.25 -26.48 3.29
CA ASP A 292 5.84 -25.31 4.08
C ASP A 292 6.97 -24.32 4.37
N ILE A 293 8.18 -24.80 4.62
CA ILE A 293 9.34 -23.94 4.91
C ILE A 293 9.62 -22.99 3.72
N ILE A 294 9.52 -23.52 2.50
CA ILE A 294 9.74 -22.74 1.27
C ILE A 294 8.58 -21.77 1.06
N VAL A 295 7.34 -22.21 1.28
CA VAL A 295 6.15 -21.38 1.17
C VAL A 295 6.17 -20.23 2.18
N ARG A 296 6.49 -20.49 3.45
CA ARG A 296 6.63 -19.47 4.51
C ARG A 296 7.70 -18.45 4.16
N ASN A 297 8.85 -18.88 3.64
CA ASN A 297 9.89 -17.96 3.20
C ASN A 297 9.43 -17.08 2.02
N GLU A 298 8.71 -17.63 1.05
CA GLU A 298 8.20 -16.84 -0.08
C GLU A 298 7.07 -15.89 0.35
N LYS A 299 6.17 -16.30 1.25
CA LYS A 299 5.19 -15.40 1.89
C LYS A 299 5.87 -14.25 2.63
N ARG A 300 6.94 -14.52 3.38
CA ARG A 300 7.77 -13.48 4.04
C ARG A 300 8.40 -12.53 3.02
N MET A 301 8.94 -13.05 1.92
CA MET A 301 9.54 -12.24 0.85
C MET A 301 8.49 -11.38 0.12
N LEU A 302 7.26 -11.87 -0.02
CA LEU A 302 6.15 -11.12 -0.59
C LEU A 302 5.74 -9.96 0.33
N GLN A 303 5.60 -10.22 1.64
CA GLN A 303 5.35 -9.18 2.65
C GLN A 303 6.42 -8.07 2.58
N GLU A 304 7.70 -8.45 2.55
CA GLU A 304 8.83 -7.52 2.40
C GLU A 304 8.76 -6.67 1.12
N ALA A 305 8.34 -7.27 0.01
CA ALA A 305 8.25 -6.57 -1.27
C ALA A 305 7.12 -5.52 -1.25
N VAL A 306 5.98 -5.83 -0.65
CA VAL A 306 4.85 -4.90 -0.49
C VAL A 306 5.20 -3.79 0.51
N ASP A 307 5.87 -4.13 1.60
CA ASP A 307 6.37 -3.15 2.57
C ASP A 307 7.30 -2.13 1.91
N ALA A 308 8.22 -2.59 1.06
CA ALA A 308 9.14 -1.73 0.32
C ALA A 308 8.44 -0.83 -0.70
N LEU A 309 7.32 -1.28 -1.31
CA LEU A 309 6.51 -0.44 -2.19
C LEU A 309 5.85 0.71 -1.42
N ILE A 310 5.28 0.39 -0.25
CA ILE A 310 4.51 1.37 0.53
C ILE A 310 5.47 2.34 1.25
N ASP A 311 6.40 1.84 2.07
CA ASP A 311 7.32 2.64 2.90
C ASP A 311 8.68 1.93 3.03
N ASN A 312 9.55 2.16 2.05
CA ASN A 312 10.88 1.55 2.00
C ASN A 312 11.75 2.05 3.16
N GLY A 313 12.32 1.13 3.92
CA GLY A 313 13.22 1.44 5.04
C GLY A 313 12.56 1.52 6.42
N ARG A 314 11.23 1.44 6.53
CA ARG A 314 10.54 1.49 7.83
C ARG A 314 10.76 0.26 8.71
N ARG A 315 10.98 -0.91 8.10
CA ARG A 315 11.28 -2.16 8.83
C ARG A 315 12.77 -2.31 9.16
N GLY A 316 13.65 -1.79 8.31
CA GLY A 316 15.08 -2.06 8.39
C GLY A 316 15.82 -1.51 7.18
N ARG A 317 16.80 -2.26 6.66
CA ARG A 317 17.61 -1.80 5.52
C ARG A 317 16.73 -1.59 4.28
N ALA A 318 16.77 -0.38 3.74
CA ALA A 318 16.04 -0.03 2.54
C ALA A 318 16.51 -0.87 1.35
N VAL A 319 15.56 -1.27 0.51
CA VAL A 319 15.84 -1.92 -0.77
C VAL A 319 16.55 -0.92 -1.68
N THR A 320 17.73 -1.30 -2.18
CA THR A 320 18.56 -0.47 -3.05
C THR A 320 18.41 -0.87 -4.52
N GLY A 321 18.55 0.13 -5.38
CA GLY A 321 18.64 -0.02 -6.84
C GLY A 321 20.09 0.02 -7.34
N PRO A 322 20.28 0.18 -8.66
CA PRO A 322 21.60 0.40 -9.25
C PRO A 322 22.33 1.58 -8.57
N GLY A 323 23.61 1.40 -8.26
CA GLY A 323 24.41 2.41 -7.56
C GLY A 323 24.18 2.49 -6.05
N ASN A 324 23.63 1.44 -5.41
CA ASN A 324 23.37 1.35 -3.97
C ASN A 324 22.47 2.44 -3.38
N ARG A 325 21.78 3.21 -4.23
CA ARG A 325 20.80 4.21 -3.79
C ARG A 325 19.51 3.51 -3.33
N PRO A 326 18.90 3.90 -2.20
CA PRO A 326 17.58 3.39 -1.82
C PRO A 326 16.53 3.80 -2.87
N LEU A 327 15.65 2.85 -3.22
CA LEU A 327 14.53 3.09 -4.11
C LEU A 327 13.47 3.94 -3.41
N LYS A 328 12.92 4.93 -4.11
CA LYS A 328 11.84 5.78 -3.58
C LYS A 328 10.50 5.02 -3.55
N SER A 329 9.89 4.96 -2.37
CA SER A 329 8.57 4.35 -2.14
C SER A 329 7.40 5.33 -2.31
N LEU A 330 6.15 4.82 -2.28
CA LEU A 330 4.95 5.65 -2.36
C LEU A 330 4.88 6.70 -1.24
N SER A 331 5.22 6.30 -0.01
CA SER A 331 5.25 7.20 1.15
C SER A 331 6.25 8.35 0.95
N GLU A 332 7.43 8.05 0.43
CA GLU A 332 8.50 9.03 0.18
C GLU A 332 8.18 10.00 -0.96
N MET A 333 7.37 9.59 -1.93
CA MET A 333 6.88 10.50 -2.97
C MET A 333 5.95 11.57 -2.39
N LEU A 334 5.22 11.27 -1.32
CA LEU A 334 4.29 12.20 -0.68
C LEU A 334 4.98 13.09 0.36
N ARG A 335 5.83 12.50 1.22
CA ARG A 335 6.43 13.19 2.38
C ARG A 335 7.77 13.86 2.07
N GLY A 336 8.18 14.77 2.96
CA GLY A 336 9.51 15.41 2.91
C GLY A 336 9.58 16.68 2.05
N LYS A 337 10.78 17.28 1.99
CA LYS A 337 11.01 18.54 1.24
C LYS A 337 10.84 18.38 -0.27
N GLN A 338 11.27 17.22 -0.80
CA GLN A 338 11.07 16.84 -2.20
C GLN A 338 9.76 16.07 -2.44
N GLY A 339 8.89 15.99 -1.42
CA GLY A 339 7.60 15.32 -1.53
C GLY A 339 6.55 16.19 -2.22
N ARG A 340 5.49 15.56 -2.73
CA ARG A 340 4.41 16.23 -3.48
C ARG A 340 3.80 17.43 -2.75
N PHE A 341 3.52 17.32 -1.46
CA PHE A 341 2.87 18.40 -0.70
C PHE A 341 3.70 19.69 -0.67
N ARG A 342 4.98 19.59 -0.34
CA ARG A 342 5.84 20.78 -0.20
C ARG A 342 6.39 21.25 -1.53
N GLN A 343 6.82 20.33 -2.39
CA GLN A 343 7.51 20.69 -3.62
C GLN A 343 6.56 21.08 -4.76
N ASN A 344 5.41 20.39 -4.90
CA ASN A 344 4.56 20.55 -6.09
C ASN A 344 3.24 21.27 -5.81
N LEU A 345 2.63 21.05 -4.65
CA LEU A 345 1.35 21.70 -4.32
C LEU A 345 1.56 23.15 -3.86
N LEU A 346 2.53 23.39 -2.97
CA LEU A 346 2.88 24.73 -2.49
C LEU A 346 3.86 25.46 -3.42
N GLY A 347 4.81 24.73 -4.00
CA GLY A 347 5.78 25.26 -4.96
C GLY A 347 5.35 25.00 -6.40
N LYS A 348 4.74 25.98 -7.06
CA LYS A 348 4.43 25.87 -8.49
C LYS A 348 5.35 26.77 -9.29
N ARG A 349 5.93 26.22 -10.35
CA ARG A 349 6.51 27.06 -11.40
C ARG A 349 5.36 27.73 -12.12
N VAL A 350 5.44 29.05 -12.27
CA VAL A 350 4.41 29.86 -12.91
C VAL A 350 4.96 30.39 -14.21
N ASP A 351 4.12 30.35 -15.24
CA ASP A 351 4.37 31.05 -16.49
C ASP A 351 4.24 32.57 -16.25
N TYR A 352 4.65 33.39 -17.22
CA TYR A 352 4.68 34.86 -17.09
C TYR A 352 5.52 35.35 -15.91
N SER A 353 6.69 34.73 -15.71
CA SER A 353 7.65 35.12 -14.69
C SER A 353 9.05 35.27 -15.28
N GLY A 354 9.80 36.24 -14.76
CA GLY A 354 11.16 36.54 -15.21
C GLY A 354 12.06 36.93 -14.05
N ARG A 355 13.37 36.78 -14.23
CA ARG A 355 14.39 37.18 -13.25
C ARG A 355 15.50 37.94 -13.96
N SER A 356 15.88 39.08 -13.40
CA SER A 356 17.04 39.87 -13.84
C SER A 356 17.79 40.44 -12.64
N VAL A 357 18.97 40.98 -12.90
CA VAL A 357 19.78 41.67 -11.91
C VAL A 357 19.20 43.06 -11.65
N ILE A 358 19.07 43.43 -10.37
CA ILE A 358 18.59 44.76 -9.98
C ILE A 358 19.73 45.78 -10.05
N VAL A 359 19.43 46.95 -10.58
CA VAL A 359 20.33 48.11 -10.67
C VAL A 359 19.61 49.35 -10.14
N VAL A 360 20.38 50.32 -9.65
CA VAL A 360 19.84 51.55 -9.03
C VAL A 360 19.30 52.47 -10.13
N GLY A 361 18.03 52.88 -10.01
CA GLY A 361 17.37 53.85 -10.91
C GLY A 361 16.93 55.10 -10.14
N PRO A 362 17.84 56.05 -9.85
CA PRO A 362 17.58 57.18 -8.94
C PRO A 362 16.51 58.15 -9.44
N GLU A 363 16.20 58.17 -10.73
CA GLU A 363 15.19 59.01 -11.38
C GLU A 363 13.75 58.48 -11.26
N LEU A 364 13.56 57.25 -10.77
CA LEU A 364 12.24 56.60 -10.68
C LEU A 364 11.45 57.07 -9.44
N LYS A 365 10.12 57.17 -9.58
CA LYS A 365 9.22 57.40 -8.44
C LYS A 365 9.03 56.12 -7.62
N LEU A 366 8.60 56.26 -6.36
CA LEU A 366 8.42 55.13 -5.40
C LEU A 366 7.54 53.98 -5.93
N HIS A 367 6.58 54.26 -6.81
CA HIS A 367 5.64 53.28 -7.38
C HIS A 367 6.05 52.76 -8.76
N GLN A 368 7.27 53.05 -9.22
CA GLN A 368 7.76 52.69 -10.55
C GLN A 368 8.97 51.75 -10.46
N CYS A 369 9.10 50.89 -11.46
CA CYS A 369 10.30 50.09 -11.68
C CYS A 369 10.67 50.08 -13.17
N GLY A 370 11.97 49.98 -13.46
CA GLY A 370 12.46 49.82 -14.83
C GLY A 370 12.40 48.35 -15.26
N LEU A 371 11.76 48.07 -16.39
CA LEU A 371 11.72 46.72 -16.97
C LEU A 371 12.48 46.69 -18.30
N PRO A 372 13.41 45.75 -18.52
CA PRO A 372 14.10 45.61 -19.80
C PRO A 372 13.11 45.33 -20.93
N LYS A 373 13.26 46.00 -22.07
CA LYS A 373 12.34 45.86 -23.22
C LYS A 373 12.17 44.41 -23.68
N GLY A 374 13.25 43.62 -23.68
CA GLY A 374 13.17 42.20 -24.03
C GLY A 374 12.33 41.38 -23.05
N MET A 375 12.46 41.63 -21.75
CA MET A 375 11.62 40.96 -20.75
C MET A 375 10.16 41.41 -20.84
N ALA A 376 9.94 42.70 -21.09
CA ALA A 376 8.59 43.25 -21.25
C ALA A 376 7.86 42.75 -22.51
N LEU A 377 8.59 42.27 -23.51
CA LEU A 377 8.01 41.69 -24.73
C LEU A 377 7.62 40.22 -24.54
N GLU A 378 8.37 39.49 -23.71
CA GLU A 378 8.17 38.06 -23.45
C GLU A 378 7.16 37.77 -22.32
N LEU A 379 7.06 38.68 -21.33
CA LEU A 379 6.03 38.67 -20.29
C LEU A 379 4.72 39.23 -20.83
#